data_AF-A0A357ECP1-F1
#
_entry.id   AF-A0A357ECP1-F1
#
_cell.length_a   1.000
_cell.length_b   1.000
_cell.length_c   1.000
_cell.angle_alpha   90.00
_cell.angle_beta   90.00
_cell.angle_gamma   90.00
#
_symmetry.space_group_name_H-M   'P 1'
#
loop_
_entity.id
_entity.type
_entity.pdbx_description
1 polymer ?
#
loop_
_entity_poly.entity_id
_entity_poly.type
_entity_poly.pdbx_seq_one_letter_code
_entity_poly.pdbx_strand_id
1 'polypeptide(L)'
;NGTVMVMELYKAKLDGETPVVGPDGKLVKGDLTKVFVMAKGEGWGQDVPENLRTGNWVFAAYGPDGLALAEDFSKCRGCHAPLAMKDFVLRYDEYFEKRAAR
;
A
#
# COMPACT_ATOMS: atom_id res chain seq x y z
N ASN A 1 -1.45 16.95 4.77
CA ASN A 1 -1.26 15.99 5.89
C ASN A 1 -2.62 15.41 6.25
N GLY A 2 -2.68 14.17 6.74
CA GLY A 2 -3.93 13.46 7.09
C GLY A 2 -4.36 12.36 6.11
N THR A 3 -3.67 12.20 4.98
CA THR A 3 -3.99 11.13 4.02
C THR A 3 -3.55 9.77 4.55
N VAL A 4 -4.43 8.78 4.47
CA VAL A 4 -4.13 7.37 4.75
C VAL A 4 -4.47 6.55 3.52
N MET A 5 -3.54 5.69 3.09
CA MET A 5 -3.76 4.73 2.02
C MET A 5 -3.61 3.32 2.58
N VAL A 6 -4.55 2.47 2.23
CA VAL A 6 -4.62 1.08 2.67
C VAL A 6 -4.57 0.18 1.45
N MET A 7 -3.66 -0.79 1.47
CA MET A 7 -3.53 -1.83 0.46
C MET A 7 -3.75 -3.19 1.14
N GLU A 8 -4.79 -3.88 0.73
CA GLU A 8 -5.11 -5.22 1.21
C GLU A 8 -4.61 -6.26 0.20
N LEU A 9 -3.89 -7.26 0.68
CA LEU A 9 -3.44 -8.39 -0.12
C LEU A 9 -4.28 -9.62 0.21
N TYR A 10 -4.90 -10.19 -0.82
CA TYR A 10 -5.70 -11.40 -0.74
C TYR A 10 -5.04 -12.52 -1.54
N LYS A 11 -5.18 -13.77 -1.09
CA LYS A 11 -4.94 -14.93 -1.96
C LYS A 11 -5.92 -14.91 -3.13
N ALA A 12 -5.57 -15.55 -4.24
CA ALA A 12 -6.58 -15.95 -5.21
C ALA A 12 -7.40 -17.12 -4.63
N LYS A 13 -8.71 -17.10 -4.80
CA LYS A 13 -9.55 -18.28 -4.55
C LYS A 13 -9.15 -19.36 -5.56
N LEU A 14 -8.95 -20.58 -5.08
CA LEU A 14 -8.61 -21.73 -5.91
C LEU A 14 -9.76 -22.75 -5.91
N ASP A 15 -9.90 -23.46 -7.04
CA ASP A 15 -10.62 -24.72 -7.17
C ASP A 15 -9.59 -25.81 -7.48
N GLY A 16 -9.23 -26.60 -6.46
CA GLY A 16 -8.01 -27.40 -6.48
C GLY A 16 -6.77 -26.49 -6.59
N GLU A 17 -5.97 -26.69 -7.63
CA GLU A 17 -4.80 -25.85 -7.96
C GLU A 17 -5.12 -24.72 -8.95
N THR A 18 -6.36 -24.65 -9.46
CA THR A 18 -6.74 -23.69 -10.50
C THR A 18 -7.30 -22.40 -9.90
N PRO A 19 -6.77 -21.21 -10.22
CA PRO A 19 -7.37 -19.96 -9.78
C PRO A 19 -8.76 -19.72 -10.37
N VAL A 20 -9.70 -19.36 -9.52
CA VAL A 20 -11.07 -19.03 -9.93
C VAL A 20 -11.11 -17.63 -10.54
N VAL A 21 -11.66 -17.54 -11.75
CA VAL A 21 -11.91 -16.28 -12.45
C VAL A 21 -13.39 -15.92 -12.34
N GLY A 22 -13.67 -14.69 -11.93
CA GLY A 22 -15.03 -14.16 -11.80
C GLY A 22 -15.64 -13.75 -13.15
N PRO A 23 -16.94 -13.40 -13.17
CA PRO A 23 -17.63 -12.95 -14.38
C PRO A 23 -17.04 -11.69 -15.02
N ASP A 24 -16.28 -10.91 -14.25
CA ASP A 24 -15.57 -9.70 -14.70
C ASP A 24 -14.18 -10.00 -15.29
N GLY A 25 -13.82 -11.28 -15.45
CA GLY A 25 -12.54 -11.72 -15.97
C GLY A 25 -11.37 -11.58 -15.00
N LYS A 26 -11.62 -11.22 -13.72
CA LYS A 26 -10.58 -11.07 -12.70
C LYS A 26 -10.53 -12.28 -11.77
N LEU A 27 -9.39 -12.46 -11.11
CA LEU A 27 -9.27 -13.47 -10.06
C LEU A 27 -10.22 -13.13 -8.89
N VAL A 28 -10.93 -14.14 -8.41
CA VAL A 28 -11.76 -14.01 -7.22
C VAL A 28 -10.87 -13.97 -5.98
N LYS A 29 -11.11 -13.01 -5.08
CA LYS A 29 -10.38 -12.91 -3.81
C LYS A 29 -10.72 -14.10 -2.91
N GLY A 30 -9.69 -14.75 -2.37
CA GLY A 30 -9.74 -15.72 -1.28
C GLY A 30 -9.46 -15.04 0.06
N ASP A 31 -8.67 -15.70 0.91
CA ASP A 31 -8.36 -15.19 2.25
C ASP A 31 -7.50 -13.92 2.21
N LEU A 32 -7.78 -12.99 3.14
CA LEU A 32 -6.89 -11.87 3.42
C LEU A 32 -5.55 -12.40 3.98
N THR A 33 -4.45 -11.78 3.56
CA THR A 33 -3.10 -12.21 3.95
C THR A 33 -2.33 -11.13 4.69
N LYS A 34 -2.39 -9.88 4.21
CA LYS A 34 -1.70 -8.73 4.80
C LYS A 34 -2.46 -7.46 4.48
N VAL A 35 -2.35 -6.48 5.37
CA VAL A 35 -2.79 -5.10 5.14
C VAL A 35 -1.58 -4.20 5.28
N PHE A 36 -1.23 -3.50 4.21
CA PHE A 36 -0.21 -2.46 4.22
C PHE A 36 -0.88 -1.09 4.32
N VAL A 37 -0.30 -0.22 5.14
CA VAL A 37 -0.76 1.14 5.34
C VAL A 37 0.39 2.10 5.10
N MET A 38 0.13 3.16 4.35
CA MET A 38 0.97 4.36 4.37
C MET A 38 0.13 5.56 4.80
N ALA A 39 0.64 6.36 5.73
CA ALA A 39 -0.05 7.53 6.26
C ALA A 39 0.87 8.75 6.25
N LYS A 40 0.31 9.92 5.92
CA LYS A 40 1.05 11.17 5.83
C LYS A 40 0.72 12.07 7.03
N GLY A 41 1.69 12.28 7.91
CA GLY A 41 1.53 13.14 9.09
C GLY A 41 2.63 14.18 9.16
N GLU A 42 2.30 15.38 9.62
CA GLU A 42 3.24 16.48 9.67
C GLU A 42 4.45 16.15 10.56
N GLY A 43 5.66 16.33 10.03
CA GLY A 43 6.90 16.06 10.75
C GLY A 43 7.23 14.57 10.94
N TRP A 44 6.49 13.64 10.33
CA TRP A 44 6.77 12.22 10.47
C TRP A 44 7.91 11.75 9.55
N GLY A 45 8.63 10.69 9.96
CA GLY A 45 9.66 10.04 9.13
C GLY A 45 10.91 10.86 8.86
N GLN A 46 11.13 11.95 9.62
CA GLN A 46 12.29 12.84 9.44
C GLN A 46 13.60 12.24 9.97
N ASP A 47 13.51 11.23 10.83
CA ASP A 47 14.61 10.43 11.36
C ASP A 47 15.18 9.42 10.36
N VAL A 48 14.50 9.21 9.22
CA VAL A 48 14.92 8.31 8.15
C VAL A 48 16.04 8.97 7.31
N PRO A 49 17.06 8.20 6.85
CA PRO A 49 18.07 8.68 5.90
C PRO A 49 17.46 9.34 4.67
N GLU A 50 18.08 10.42 4.18
CA GLU A 50 17.53 11.25 3.11
C GLU A 50 17.19 10.45 1.84
N ASN A 51 18.04 9.50 1.45
CA ASN A 51 17.83 8.64 0.28
C ASN A 51 16.64 7.66 0.42
N LEU A 52 16.08 7.50 1.62
CA LEU A 52 14.89 6.70 1.92
C LEU A 52 13.74 7.56 2.45
N ARG A 53 13.93 8.88 2.55
CA ARG A 53 12.89 9.77 3.05
C ARG A 53 11.79 9.89 2.00
N THR A 54 10.56 9.66 2.44
CA THR A 54 9.35 9.73 1.59
C THR A 54 8.50 10.92 2.02
N GLY A 55 9.14 12.08 2.15
CA GLY A 55 8.52 13.28 2.72
C GLY A 55 8.07 13.03 4.16
N ASN A 56 6.74 13.06 4.37
CA ASN A 56 6.07 12.89 5.65
C ASN A 56 5.29 11.56 5.76
N TRP A 57 5.58 10.62 4.85
CA TRP A 57 4.94 9.31 4.82
C TRP A 57 5.63 8.32 5.77
N VAL A 58 4.82 7.58 6.53
CA VAL A 58 5.25 6.41 7.32
C VAL A 58 4.47 5.19 6.89
N PHE A 59 5.06 4.01 7.12
CA PHE A 59 4.53 2.73 6.67
C PHE A 59 4.26 1.84 7.88
N ALA A 60 3.21 1.03 7.77
CA ALA A 60 2.85 -0.01 8.71
C ALA A 60 2.33 -1.24 7.95
N ALA A 61 2.43 -2.41 8.57
CA ALA A 61 1.94 -3.66 8.04
C ALA A 61 1.21 -4.41 9.13
N TYR A 62 0.11 -5.06 8.77
CA TYR A 62 -0.73 -5.82 9.69
C TYR A 62 -1.05 -7.18 9.09
N GLY A 63 -1.16 -8.18 9.95
CA GLY A 63 -1.67 -9.51 9.61
C GLY A 63 -3.17 -9.47 9.33
N PRO A 64 -3.75 -10.60 8.85
CA PRO A 64 -5.20 -10.68 8.63
C PRO A 64 -6.00 -10.68 9.94
N ASP A 65 -5.34 -10.91 11.07
CA ASP A 65 -5.83 -10.77 12.43
C ASP A 65 -5.78 -9.33 12.96
N GLY A 66 -5.24 -8.39 12.17
CA GLY A 66 -5.08 -6.98 12.53
C GLY A 66 -3.88 -6.71 13.44
N LEU A 67 -3.05 -7.70 13.77
CA LEU A 67 -1.87 -7.50 14.58
C LEU A 67 -0.74 -6.89 13.75
N ALA A 68 0.02 -5.97 14.34
CA ALA A 68 1.16 -5.34 13.68
C ALA A 68 2.24 -6.37 13.34
N LEU A 69 2.75 -6.31 12.11
CA LEU A 69 3.84 -7.14 11.64
C LEU A 69 5.16 -6.38 11.75
N ALA A 70 6.21 -7.09 12.20
CA ALA A 70 7.58 -6.58 12.24
C ALA A 70 8.24 -6.70 10.85
N GLU A 71 7.82 -5.83 9.91
CA GLU A 71 8.38 -5.76 8.56
C GLU A 71 9.58 -4.82 8.47
N ASP A 72 10.47 -5.09 7.51
CA ASP A 72 11.54 -4.16 7.15
C ASP A 72 11.01 -3.07 6.21
N PHE A 73 10.60 -1.95 6.81
CA PHE A 73 10.05 -0.81 6.08
C PHE A 73 11.09 0.00 5.30
N SER A 74 12.38 -0.36 5.32
CA SER A 74 13.37 0.24 4.41
C SER A 74 13.07 -0.09 2.95
N LYS A 75 12.52 -1.28 2.69
CA LYS A 75 12.10 -1.72 1.34
C LYS A 75 10.90 -0.93 0.83
N CYS A 76 9.93 -0.66 1.70
CA CYS A 76 8.78 0.19 1.37
C CYS A 76 9.27 1.59 0.96
N ARG A 77 10.14 2.18 1.80
CA ARG A 77 10.73 3.49 1.54
C ARG A 77 11.57 3.52 0.28
N GLY A 78 12.44 2.53 0.06
CA GLY A 78 13.29 2.47 -1.13
C GLY A 78 12.50 2.35 -2.43
N CYS A 79 11.38 1.63 -2.43
CA CYS A 79 10.50 1.55 -3.60
C CYS A 79 9.72 2.86 -3.84
N HIS A 80 9.35 3.57 -2.77
CA HIS A 80 8.55 4.80 -2.86
C HIS A 80 9.38 6.07 -3.04
N ALA A 81 10.63 6.12 -2.55
CA ALA A 81 11.50 7.30 -2.58
C ALA A 81 11.72 7.87 -4.01
N PRO A 82 11.90 7.05 -5.06
CA PRO A 82 12.03 7.55 -6.44
C PRO A 82 10.79 8.29 -6.97
N LEU A 83 9.63 8.16 -6.30
CA LEU A 83 8.36 8.74 -6.73
C LEU A 83 8.11 10.14 -6.15
N ALA A 84 9.16 10.90 -5.82
CA ALA A 84 9.05 12.23 -5.20
C ALA A 84 8.12 13.18 -5.98
N MET A 85 8.15 13.15 -7.31
CA MET A 85 7.26 13.95 -8.18
C MET A 85 5.78 13.57 -8.10
N LYS A 86 5.47 12.39 -7.56
CA LYS A 86 4.12 11.87 -7.32
C LYS A 86 3.82 11.76 -5.83
N ASP A 87 4.44 12.61 -5.02
CA ASP A 87 4.32 12.63 -3.56
C ASP A 87 4.53 11.25 -2.93
N PHE A 88 5.45 10.46 -3.50
CA PHE A 88 5.79 9.11 -3.06
C PHE A 88 4.66 8.09 -3.20
N VAL A 89 3.65 8.33 -4.05
CA VAL A 89 2.48 7.45 -4.25
C VAL A 89 2.50 6.84 -5.64
N LEU A 90 2.47 5.50 -5.72
CA LEU A 90 2.55 4.78 -7.00
C LEU A 90 1.33 5.04 -7.90
N ARG A 91 0.12 5.04 -7.32
CA ARG A 91 -1.16 5.27 -8.03
C ARG A 91 -1.65 6.71 -7.89
N TYR A 92 -0.74 7.68 -7.84
CA TYR A 92 -1.07 9.10 -7.64
C TYR A 92 -2.10 9.59 -8.65
N ASP A 93 -1.83 9.43 -9.94
CA ASP A 93 -2.70 9.94 -11.02
C ASP A 93 -4.11 9.30 -10.94
N GLU A 94 -4.18 7.97 -10.88
CA GLU A 94 -5.44 7.23 -10.75
C GLU A 94 -6.26 7.68 -9.52
N TYR A 95 -5.59 7.94 -8.40
CA TYR A 95 -6.24 8.37 -7.16
C TYR A 95 -6.92 9.73 -7.28
N PHE A 96 -6.23 10.70 -7.92
CA PHE A 96 -6.71 12.07 -8.05
C PHE A 96 -7.69 12.23 -9.22
N GLU A 97 -7.47 11.56 -10.36
CA GLU A 97 -8.41 11.54 -11.49
C GLU A 97 -9.80 11.06 -11.05
N LYS A 98 -9.86 9.96 -10.30
CA LYS A 98 -11.14 9.41 -9.78
C LYS A 98 -11.86 10.33 -8.79
N ARG A 99 -11.16 11.30 -8.19
CA ARG A 99 -11.72 12.24 -7.21
C ARG A 99 -12.06 13.59 -7.81
N ALA A 100 -11.35 14.04 -8.83
CA ALA A 100 -11.72 15.22 -9.61
C ALA A 100 -13.01 15.00 -10.42
N ALA A 101 -13.31 13.74 -10.78
CA ALA A 101 -14.53 13.35 -11.47
C ALA A 101 -15.77 13.19 -10.56
N ARG A 102 -15.64 13.48 -9.25
CA ARG A 102 -16.75 13.45 -8.27
C ARG A 102 -17.16 14.86 -7.89
#